data_AF-A0A357Z5I2-F1
#
_entry.id   AF-A0A357Z5I2-F1
#
_cell.length_a   1.000
_cell.length_b   1.000
_cell.length_c   1.000
_cell.angle_alpha   90.00
_cell.angle_beta   90.00
_cell.angle_gamma   90.00
#
_symmetry.space_group_name_H-M   'P 1'
#
loop_
_entity.id
_entity.type
_entity.pdbx_description
1 polymer ?
#
loop_
_entity_poly.entity_id
_entity_poly.type
_entity_poly.pdbx_seq_one_letter_code
_entity_poly.pdbx_strand_id
1 'polypeptide(L)'
;ATGQSAFDSAMPGIRYVGYGTDENGVPKNVFSLLKDIEGYLKDDSASVSELVEKLNPYRDALQSAEDTFISSKTDIGARGNFLEETDSYLEAIGENLSEKDNQVEYVDFEDAITSFSTQQYCYLASLQVGSKVLQTSLMDYLR
;
A
#
# COMPACT_ATOMS: atom_id res chain seq x y z
N ALA A 1 13.11 -8.31 -0.52
CA ALA A 1 12.11 -8.20 -1.58
C ALA A 1 11.66 -6.74 -1.66
N THR A 2 12.02 -6.02 -2.71
CA THR A 2 11.59 -4.63 -2.93
C THR A 2 10.12 -4.65 -3.33
N GLY A 3 9.24 -4.23 -2.43
CA GLY A 3 7.80 -4.20 -2.62
C GLY A 3 7.42 -3.45 -3.88
N GLN A 4 6.83 -4.17 -4.83
CA GLN A 4 6.12 -3.60 -5.97
C GLN A 4 4.79 -2.99 -5.46
N SER A 5 4.85 -1.84 -4.80
CA SER A 5 3.71 -0.94 -4.76
C SER A 5 4.01 0.17 -5.75
N ALA A 6 3.36 0.12 -6.92
CA ALA A 6 3.41 1.19 -7.91
C ALA A 6 2.56 2.36 -7.42
N PHE A 7 2.94 2.96 -6.29
CA PHE A 7 2.32 4.16 -5.77
C PHE A 7 2.98 5.37 -6.41
N ASP A 8 2.20 6.09 -7.23
CA ASP A 8 2.66 7.36 -7.79
C ASP A 8 2.70 8.41 -6.68
N SER A 9 3.91 8.60 -6.13
CA SER A 9 4.21 9.61 -5.12
C SER A 9 4.44 11.00 -5.71
N ALA A 10 4.47 11.14 -7.04
CA ALA A 10 4.65 12.43 -7.67
C ALA A 10 3.37 13.26 -7.52
N MET A 11 3.38 14.18 -6.55
CA MET A 11 2.36 15.22 -6.35
C MET A 11 2.90 16.56 -6.85
N PRO A 12 2.97 16.81 -8.17
CA PRO A 12 3.56 18.04 -8.67
C PRO A 12 2.66 19.25 -8.31
N GLY A 13 3.23 20.20 -7.58
CA GLY A 13 2.56 21.41 -7.07
C GLY A 13 1.73 22.15 -8.12
N ILE A 14 2.21 22.20 -9.37
CA ILE A 14 1.56 22.87 -10.50
C ILE A 14 0.16 22.31 -10.81
N ARG A 15 -0.11 21.04 -10.50
CA ARG A 15 -1.45 20.45 -10.65
C ARG A 15 -2.45 21.01 -9.63
N TYR A 16 -1.96 21.39 -8.45
CA TYR A 16 -2.80 21.91 -7.36
C TYR A 16 -3.06 23.41 -7.49
N VAL A 17 -2.07 24.16 -8.00
CA VAL A 17 -2.18 25.63 -8.14
C VAL A 17 -2.68 26.09 -9.51
N GLY A 18 -2.87 25.16 -10.44
CA GLY A 18 -3.37 25.42 -11.78
C GLY A 18 -2.32 25.98 -12.74
N TYR A 19 -2.56 25.78 -14.05
CA TYR A 19 -1.73 26.29 -15.14
C TYR A 19 -2.58 26.67 -16.35
N GLY A 20 -2.04 27.55 -17.20
CA GLY A 20 -2.71 28.04 -18.40
C GLY A 20 -3.53 29.31 -18.21
N THR A 21 -4.13 29.77 -19.29
CA THR A 21 -4.99 30.95 -19.39
C THR A 21 -6.33 30.55 -20.00
N ASP A 22 -7.40 31.22 -19.60
CA ASP A 22 -8.72 31.05 -20.21
C ASP A 22 -8.82 31.84 -21.53
N GLU A 23 -9.90 31.64 -22.30
CA GLU A 23 -10.14 32.34 -23.58
C GLU A 23 -10.16 33.88 -23.44
N ASN A 24 -10.43 34.38 -22.23
CA ASN A 24 -10.42 35.80 -21.88
C ASN A 24 -9.04 36.32 -21.43
N GLY A 25 -7.98 35.51 -21.50
CA GLY A 25 -6.62 35.88 -21.08
C GLY A 25 -6.39 35.89 -19.57
N VAL A 26 -7.40 35.51 -18.78
CA VAL A 26 -7.29 35.39 -17.32
C VAL A 26 -6.49 34.13 -16.98
N PRO A 27 -5.41 34.22 -16.18
CA PRO A 27 -4.62 33.05 -15.82
C PRO A 27 -5.40 32.14 -14.88
N LYS A 28 -5.33 30.81 -15.06
CA LYS A 28 -5.93 29.82 -14.15
C LYS A 28 -5.03 29.48 -12.96
N ASN A 29 -3.85 30.08 -12.90
CA ASN A 29 -2.92 29.90 -11.80
C ASN A 29 -3.27 30.83 -10.65
N VAL A 30 -3.41 30.28 -9.44
CA VAL A 30 -3.82 31.04 -8.25
C VAL A 30 -2.89 32.23 -7.96
N PHE A 31 -1.58 32.08 -8.12
CA PHE A 31 -0.64 33.18 -7.86
C PHE A 31 -0.73 34.29 -8.90
N SER A 32 -0.99 33.93 -10.16
CA SER A 32 -1.17 34.91 -11.23
C SER A 32 -2.50 35.65 -11.08
N LEU A 33 -3.57 34.95 -10.70
CA LEU A 33 -4.87 35.55 -10.36
C LEU A 33 -4.73 36.57 -9.23
N LEU A 34 -4.09 36.18 -8.12
CA LEU A 34 -3.90 37.07 -6.98
C LEU A 34 -3.05 38.30 -7.33
N LYS A 35 -2.03 38.12 -8.17
CA LYS A 35 -1.19 39.22 -8.66
C LYS A 35 -1.97 40.19 -9.56
N ASP A 36 -2.81 39.66 -10.44
CA ASP A 36 -3.63 40.50 -11.32
C ASP A 36 -4.70 41.24 -10.51
N ILE A 37 -5.36 40.57 -9.56
CA ILE A 37 -6.30 41.19 -8.60
C ILE A 37 -5.61 42.29 -7.80
N GLU A 38 -4.40 42.06 -7.29
CA GLU A 38 -3.59 43.08 -6.61
C GLU A 38 -3.30 44.27 -7.53
N GLY A 39 -2.95 44.00 -8.79
CA GLY A 39 -2.70 45.03 -9.80
C GLY A 39 -3.92 45.92 -10.04
N TYR A 40 -5.10 45.33 -10.18
CA TYR A 40 -6.35 46.07 -10.35
C TYR A 40 -6.75 46.83 -9.08
N LEU A 41 -6.54 46.28 -7.88
CA LEU A 41 -6.84 46.95 -6.61
C LEU A 41 -5.91 48.12 -6.29
N LYS A 42 -4.69 48.13 -6.83
CA LYS A 42 -3.72 49.22 -6.67
C LYS A 42 -3.90 50.36 -7.68
N ASP A 43 -4.69 50.14 -8.74
CA ASP A 43 -4.96 51.18 -9.74
C ASP A 43 -6.03 52.15 -9.21
N ASP A 44 -5.55 53.28 -8.68
CA ASP A 44 -6.36 54.34 -8.04
C ASP A 44 -7.16 55.19 -9.05
N SER A 45 -7.14 54.82 -10.34
CA SER A 45 -7.70 55.61 -11.45
C SER A 45 -9.09 55.17 -11.92
N ALA A 46 -9.61 54.03 -11.45
CA ALA A 46 -10.87 53.45 -11.91
C ALA A 46 -12.05 53.74 -10.95
N SER A 47 -13.23 54.01 -11.52
CA SER A 47 -14.45 54.14 -10.72
C SER A 47 -14.84 52.79 -10.11
N VAL A 48 -15.40 52.79 -8.89
CA VAL A 48 -15.75 51.57 -8.14
C VAL A 48 -16.64 50.62 -8.97
N SER A 49 -17.49 51.15 -9.84
CA SER A 49 -18.37 50.36 -10.71
C SER A 49 -17.61 49.61 -11.81
N GLU A 50 -16.59 50.22 -12.42
CA GLU A 50 -15.77 49.59 -13.48
C GLU A 50 -14.80 48.55 -12.90
N LEU A 51 -14.33 48.79 -11.67
CA LEU A 51 -13.52 47.83 -10.92
C LEU A 51 -14.28 46.55 -10.61
N VAL A 52 -15.54 46.66 -10.18
CA VAL A 52 -16.39 45.49 -9.88
C VAL A 52 -16.63 44.67 -11.15
N GLU A 53 -16.89 45.32 -12.29
CA GLU A 53 -17.12 44.62 -13.56
C GLU A 53 -15.87 43.86 -14.03
N LYS A 54 -14.68 44.47 -13.89
CA LYS A 54 -13.40 43.83 -14.22
C LYS A 54 -13.03 42.71 -13.25
N LEU A 55 -13.41 42.80 -11.98
CA LEU A 55 -13.02 41.83 -10.95
C LEU A 55 -13.90 40.57 -10.93
N ASN A 56 -15.16 40.66 -11.37
CA ASN A 56 -16.09 39.54 -11.44
C ASN A 56 -15.51 38.27 -12.12
N PRO A 57 -14.90 38.33 -13.32
CA PRO A 57 -14.31 37.14 -13.95
C PRO A 57 -13.11 36.57 -13.16
N TYR A 58 -12.32 37.42 -12.48
CA TYR A 58 -11.22 36.96 -11.64
C TYR A 58 -11.71 36.30 -10.36
N ARG A 59 -12.82 36.77 -9.80
CA ARG A 59 -13.48 36.12 -8.66
C ARG A 59 -13.98 34.73 -9.05
N ASP A 60 -14.65 34.59 -10.19
CA ASP A 60 -15.15 33.30 -10.65
C ASP A 60 -14.00 32.33 -10.95
N ALA A 61 -12.91 32.83 -11.55
CA ALA A 61 -11.69 32.06 -11.77
C ALA A 61 -11.02 31.62 -10.45
N LEU A 62 -10.99 32.49 -9.44
CA LEU A 62 -10.45 32.17 -8.12
C LEU A 62 -11.30 31.11 -7.41
N GLN A 63 -12.63 31.22 -7.51
CA GLN A 63 -13.54 30.23 -6.94
C GLN A 63 -13.38 28.86 -7.62
N SER A 64 -13.21 28.83 -8.95
CA SER A 64 -12.90 27.59 -9.68
C SER A 64 -11.55 26.97 -9.28
N ALA A 65 -10.54 27.81 -9.03
CA ALA A 65 -9.25 27.35 -8.55
C ALA A 65 -9.33 26.79 -7.11
N GLU A 66 -10.14 27.40 -6.25
CA GLU A 66 -10.44 26.90 -4.91
C GLU A 66 -11.12 25.52 -4.96
N ASP A 67 -12.14 25.34 -5.80
CA ASP A 67 -12.83 24.06 -5.99
C ASP A 67 -11.86 22.96 -6.46
N THR A 68 -10.96 23.31 -7.39
CA THR A 68 -9.92 22.40 -7.89
C THR A 68 -8.95 22.01 -6.78
N PHE A 69 -8.55 22.97 -5.95
CA PHE A 69 -7.67 22.73 -4.81
C PHE A 69 -8.33 21.82 -3.77
N ILE A 70 -9.60 22.07 -3.43
CA ILE A 70 -10.39 21.23 -2.51
C ILE A 70 -10.49 19.80 -3.06
N SER A 71 -10.84 19.64 -4.34
CA SER A 71 -10.92 18.33 -4.99
C SER A 71 -9.58 17.59 -4.92
N SER A 72 -8.49 18.29 -5.20
CA SER A 72 -7.15 17.72 -5.15
C SER A 72 -6.72 17.35 -3.73
N LYS A 73 -7.14 18.12 -2.72
CA LYS A 73 -6.93 17.80 -1.30
C LYS A 73 -7.69 16.53 -0.90
N THR A 74 -8.91 16.36 -1.39
CA THR A 74 -9.68 15.13 -1.18
C THR A 74 -9.01 13.93 -1.86
N ASP A 75 -8.45 14.08 -3.07
CA ASP A 75 -7.69 13.02 -3.73
C ASP A 75 -6.45 12.60 -2.92
N ILE A 76 -5.70 13.56 -2.37
CA ILE A 76 -4.58 13.26 -1.46
C ILE A 76 -5.07 12.47 -0.24
N GLY A 77 -6.19 12.89 0.37
CA GLY A 77 -6.77 12.19 1.51
C GLY A 77 -7.17 10.75 1.18
N ALA A 78 -7.83 10.53 0.03
CA ALA A 78 -8.19 9.20 -0.44
C ALA A 78 -6.97 8.31 -0.70
N ARG A 79 -5.92 8.87 -1.32
CA ARG A 79 -4.63 8.17 -1.52
C ARG A 79 -3.94 7.83 -0.20
N GLY A 80 -4.02 8.71 0.80
CA GLY A 80 -3.51 8.46 2.14
C GLY A 80 -4.21 7.28 2.81
N ASN A 81 -5.54 7.28 2.78
CA ASN A 81 -6.34 6.16 3.32
C ASN A 81 -6.01 4.84 2.60
N PHE A 82 -5.89 4.88 1.26
CA PHE A 82 -5.50 3.70 0.49
C PHE A 82 -4.11 3.17 0.88
N LEU A 83 -3.15 4.07 1.13
CA LEU A 83 -1.81 3.68 1.57
C LEU A 83 -1.83 3.04 2.96
N GLU A 84 -2.60 3.61 3.90
CA GLU A 84 -2.76 3.08 5.26
C GLU A 84 -3.46 1.71 5.27
N GLU A 85 -4.49 1.53 4.43
CA GLU A 85 -5.17 0.24 4.24
C GLU A 85 -4.22 -0.79 3.61
N THR A 86 -3.44 -0.38 2.61
CA THR A 86 -2.46 -1.25 1.95
C THR A 86 -1.36 -1.68 2.91
N ASP A 87 -0.87 -0.78 3.76
CA ASP A 87 0.14 -1.09 4.78
C ASP A 87 -0.40 -2.11 5.79
N SER A 88 -1.60 -1.87 6.33
CA SER A 88 -2.30 -2.79 7.24
C SER A 88 -2.51 -4.17 6.60
N TYR A 89 -2.87 -4.20 5.33
CA TYR A 89 -3.05 -5.45 4.57
C TYR A 89 -1.75 -6.22 4.37
N LEU A 90 -0.65 -5.52 4.06
CA LEU A 90 0.67 -6.12 3.89
C LEU A 90 1.22 -6.66 5.21
N GLU A 91 1.00 -5.94 6.32
CA GLU A 91 1.35 -6.42 7.67
C GLU A 91 0.58 -7.70 8.00
N ALA A 92 -0.74 -7.71 7.78
CA ALA A 92 -1.57 -8.90 7.96
C ALA A 92 -1.11 -10.08 7.09
N ILE A 93 -0.73 -9.86 5.83
CA ILE A 93 -0.14 -10.90 4.99
C ILE A 93 1.16 -11.42 5.60
N GLY A 94 2.02 -10.53 6.09
CA GLY A 94 3.29 -10.89 6.72
C GLY A 94 3.09 -11.79 7.94
N GLU A 95 2.15 -11.43 8.81
CA GLU A 95 1.77 -12.25 9.98
C GLU A 95 1.21 -13.61 9.56
N ASN A 96 0.25 -13.63 8.63
CA ASN A 96 -0.36 -14.87 8.14
C ASN A 96 0.67 -15.78 7.45
N LEU A 97 1.62 -15.20 6.72
CA LEU A 97 2.67 -15.97 6.06
C LEU A 97 3.62 -16.56 7.11
N SER A 98 4.02 -15.78 8.11
CA SER A 98 4.84 -16.25 9.23
C SER A 98 4.14 -17.37 10.01
N GLU A 99 2.84 -17.24 10.29
CA GLU A 99 2.04 -18.28 10.94
C GLU A 99 1.99 -19.57 10.11
N LYS A 100 1.77 -19.46 8.79
CA LYS A 100 1.79 -20.62 7.89
C LYS A 100 3.16 -21.25 7.76
N ASP A 101 4.22 -20.45 7.68
CA ASP A 101 5.60 -20.95 7.61
C ASP A 101 5.91 -21.73 8.88
N ASN A 102 5.53 -21.18 10.05
CA ASN A 102 5.64 -21.88 11.32
C ASN A 102 4.81 -23.18 11.34
N GLN A 103 3.57 -23.16 10.86
CA GLN A 103 2.72 -24.36 10.83
C GLN A 103 3.28 -25.46 9.90
N VAL A 104 3.99 -25.09 8.84
CA VAL A 104 4.59 -26.04 7.89
C VAL A 104 5.94 -26.54 8.38
N GLU A 105 6.78 -25.68 8.96
CA GLU A 105 8.13 -26.03 9.42
C GLU A 105 8.13 -26.70 10.78
N TYR A 106 7.25 -26.31 11.70
CA TYR A 106 7.16 -26.89 13.03
C TYR A 106 6.12 -28.01 13.07
N VAL A 107 6.59 -29.26 13.13
CA VAL A 107 5.78 -30.37 13.64
C VAL A 107 5.61 -30.16 15.14
N ASP A 108 4.38 -30.30 15.63
CA ASP A 108 4.08 -30.21 17.06
C ASP A 108 4.98 -31.19 17.84
N PHE A 109 5.71 -30.68 18.82
CA PHE A 109 6.84 -31.41 19.42
C PHE A 109 6.36 -32.72 20.06
N GLU A 110 5.18 -32.69 20.70
CA GLU A 110 4.47 -33.87 21.21
C GLU A 110 4.23 -34.96 20.14
N ASP A 111 3.76 -34.58 18.96
CA ASP A 111 3.47 -35.53 17.87
C ASP A 111 4.76 -36.06 17.24
N ALA A 112 5.78 -35.21 17.09
CA ALA A 112 7.11 -35.62 16.65
C ALA A 112 7.73 -36.65 17.60
N ILE A 113 7.68 -36.41 18.92
CA ILE A 113 8.21 -37.32 19.94
C ILE A 113 7.45 -38.65 19.94
N THR A 114 6.12 -38.60 19.82
CA THR A 114 5.29 -39.80 19.84
C THR A 114 5.54 -40.66 18.60
N SER A 115 5.61 -40.02 17.42
CA SER A 115 5.94 -40.69 16.16
C SER A 115 7.36 -41.27 16.20
N PHE A 116 8.34 -40.50 16.69
CA PHE A 116 9.71 -40.97 16.85
C PHE A 116 9.80 -42.16 17.82
N SER A 117 9.13 -42.10 18.96
CA SER A 117 9.09 -43.19 19.94
C SER A 117 8.47 -44.45 19.33
N THR A 118 7.36 -44.31 18.60
CA THR A 118 6.70 -45.42 17.91
C THR A 118 7.60 -46.03 16.85
N GLN A 119 8.30 -45.22 16.05
CA GLN A 119 9.28 -45.68 15.06
C GLN A 119 10.44 -46.41 15.73
N GLN A 120 10.93 -45.92 16.88
CA GLN A 120 11.98 -46.58 17.66
C GLN A 120 11.51 -47.95 18.19
N TYR A 121 10.29 -48.05 18.73
CA TYR A 121 9.71 -49.31 19.16
C TYR A 121 9.56 -50.30 17.99
N CYS A 122 9.04 -49.87 16.84
CA CYS A 122 8.94 -50.69 15.64
C CYS A 122 10.32 -51.14 15.13
N TYR A 123 11.33 -50.28 15.17
CA TYR A 123 12.70 -50.62 14.79
C TYR A 123 13.29 -51.70 15.69
N LEU A 124 13.18 -51.54 17.01
CA LEU A 124 13.65 -52.53 17.98
C LEU A 124 12.92 -53.87 17.82
N ALA A 125 11.60 -53.84 17.60
CA ALA A 125 10.81 -55.04 17.32
C ALA A 125 11.27 -55.73 16.03
N SER A 126 11.52 -54.97 14.96
CA SER A 126 11.99 -55.48 13.68
C SER A 126 13.38 -56.10 13.78
N LEU A 127 14.29 -55.49 14.56
CA LEU A 127 15.62 -56.03 14.82
C LEU A 127 15.53 -57.37 15.57
N GLN A 128 14.66 -57.45 16.57
CA GLN A 128 14.47 -58.67 17.35
C GLN A 128 13.83 -59.78 16.52
N VAL A 129 12.82 -59.46 15.71
CA VAL A 129 12.17 -60.41 14.79
C VAL A 129 13.15 -60.85 13.70
N GLY A 130 13.89 -59.91 13.09
CA GLY A 130 14.90 -60.20 12.08
C GLY A 130 16.00 -61.14 12.59
N SER A 131 16.52 -60.90 13.79
CA SER A 131 17.49 -61.82 14.44
C SER A 131 16.92 -63.22 14.65
N LYS A 132 15.65 -63.31 15.10
CA LYS A 132 14.98 -64.59 15.39
C LYS A 132 14.63 -65.37 14.12
N VAL A 133 14.19 -64.69 13.06
CA VAL A 133 13.92 -65.27 11.74
C VAL A 133 15.21 -65.74 11.09
N LEU A 134 16.28 -64.94 11.12
CA LEU A 134 17.59 -65.33 10.58
C LEU A 134 18.14 -66.58 11.28
N GLN A 135 18.12 -66.65 12.60
CA GLN A 135 18.58 -67.83 13.35
C GLN A 135 17.77 -69.09 13.03
N THR A 136 16.46 -68.97 12.90
CA THR A 136 15.59 -70.11 12.59
C THR A 136 15.79 -70.58 11.14
N SER A 137 15.89 -69.64 10.18
CA SER A 137 16.15 -69.96 8.78
C SER A 137 17.54 -70.59 8.55
N LEU A 138 18.55 -70.14 9.32
CA LEU A 138 19.89 -70.71 9.26
C LEU A 138 19.90 -72.15 9.80
N MET A 139 19.16 -72.42 10.88
CA MET A 139 18.98 -73.77 11.41
C MET A 139 18.18 -74.69 10.47
N ASP A 140 17.23 -74.14 9.72
CA ASP A 140 16.45 -74.90 8.73
C ASP A 140 17.27 -75.20 7.46
N TYR A 141 18.20 -74.31 7.08
CA TYR A 141 19.15 -74.54 5.97
C TYR A 141 20.23 -75.60 6.30
N LEU A 142 20.47 -75.89 7.58
CA LEU A 142 21.47 -76.85 8.05
C LEU A 142 20.90 -78.28 8.28
N ARG A 143 19.59 -78.49 8.06
CA ARG A 143 18.98 -79.83 8.02
C ARG A 143 18.94 -80.35 6.60
#